data_AF-A0A536KT32-F1
#
_entry.id   AF-A0A536KT32-F1
#
_cell.length_a   1.000
_cell.length_b   1.000
_cell.length_c   1.000
_cell.angle_alpha   90.00
_cell.angle_beta   90.00
_cell.angle_gamma   90.00
#
_symmetry.space_group_name_H-M   'P 1'
#
loop_
_entity.id
_entity.type
_entity.pdbx_description
1 polymer ?
#
loop_
_entity_poly.entity_id
_entity_poly.type
_entity_poly.pdbx_seq_one_letter_code
_entity_poly.pdbx_strand_id
1 'polypeptide(L)'
;MPQSQGTSFTAKPLTFIVRHQLWDANVEDHSDQGVSIDVAADVDGKQTALLRFNCFDLERSYVYGPENPELTTAGRVGGGMGVHCRMDPITDGNPIGWTIRTLGQKLPKMLERAGYKEIAEATDLSAVRDVLPEVEAYARETFISKRNTVKHNRGTDIFEAGNIRFGLEMRRQKNGDGGLALHVLADVGGSKGKTYVEETEVLAFDCFWNNAHYHYGPRNKNHRTNWDMTVIDDPLEWTFEQIENRKLGAMIERAGYPGIAADLDLEKIAAILPALKKRAFEMYEEGERLTGHKGLPLEYTPNMAAE
;
A
#
# COMPACT_ATOMS: atom_id res chain seq x y z
N MET A 1 12.03 -5.03 7.53
CA MET A 1 12.65 -3.82 8.15
C MET A 1 12.33 -3.80 9.64
N PRO A 2 13.21 -3.33 10.55
CA PRO A 2 12.84 -3.21 11.95
C PRO A 2 11.63 -2.28 12.08
N GLN A 3 10.58 -2.72 12.76
CA GLN A 3 9.39 -1.90 13.00
C GLN A 3 9.83 -0.61 13.72
N SER A 4 9.41 0.56 13.21
CA SER A 4 9.72 1.83 13.88
C SER A 4 9.24 1.78 15.33
N GLN A 5 10.01 2.33 16.28
CA GLN A 5 9.66 2.29 17.71
C GLN A 5 8.26 2.91 17.99
N GLY A 6 7.82 3.83 17.13
CA GLY A 6 6.54 4.53 17.26
C GLY A 6 6.63 5.73 18.20
N THR A 7 5.53 6.48 18.30
CA THR A 7 5.38 7.57 19.27
C THR A 7 4.34 7.17 20.31
N SER A 8 4.69 7.40 21.57
CA SER A 8 3.92 6.95 22.72
C SER A 8 3.22 8.12 23.41
N PHE A 9 1.99 7.88 23.84
CA PHE A 9 1.16 8.78 24.63
C PHE A 9 0.65 8.04 25.87
N THR A 10 0.58 8.68 27.02
CA THR A 10 0.31 7.96 28.28
C THR A 10 -0.94 8.47 28.97
N ALA A 11 -1.82 7.55 29.34
CA ALA A 11 -2.89 7.74 30.31
C ALA A 11 -2.84 6.53 31.26
N LYS A 12 -2.10 6.67 32.38
CA LYS A 12 -1.75 5.53 33.24
C LYS A 12 -2.99 4.73 33.66
N PRO A 13 -2.94 3.38 33.62
CA PRO A 13 -1.76 2.54 33.37
C PRO A 13 -1.43 2.33 31.88
N LEU A 14 -2.20 2.92 30.96
CA LEU A 14 -2.12 2.66 29.53
C LEU A 14 -1.11 3.55 28.82
N THR A 15 -0.51 3.00 27.77
CA THR A 15 0.30 3.68 26.77
C THR A 15 -0.29 3.43 25.39
N PHE A 16 -0.56 4.48 24.63
CA PHE A 16 -0.98 4.43 23.24
C PHE A 16 0.24 4.61 22.35
N ILE A 17 0.48 3.69 21.41
CA ILE A 17 1.66 3.74 20.55
C ILE A 17 1.24 3.79 19.09
N VAL A 18 1.64 4.85 18.41
CA VAL A 18 1.31 5.09 17.00
C VAL A 18 2.51 4.82 16.12
N ARG A 19 2.36 3.99 15.09
CA ARG A 19 3.42 3.60 14.16
C ARG A 19 2.94 3.65 12.72
N HIS A 20 3.78 4.16 11.82
CA HIS A 20 3.63 3.83 10.41
C HIS A 20 4.08 2.38 10.19
N GLN A 21 3.31 1.62 9.42
CA GLN A 21 3.64 0.24 9.05
C GLN A 21 3.52 0.05 7.55
N LEU A 22 4.52 -0.65 7.01
CA LEU A 22 4.40 -1.37 5.77
C LEU A 22 3.98 -2.78 6.15
N TRP A 23 2.80 -3.18 5.71
CA TRP A 23 2.33 -4.53 5.90
C TRP A 23 2.70 -5.34 4.66
N ASP A 24 3.70 -6.19 4.82
CA ASP A 24 4.14 -7.20 3.86
C ASP A 24 3.83 -8.63 4.35
N ALA A 25 2.99 -8.76 5.39
CA ALA A 25 2.91 -9.99 6.17
C ALA A 25 2.32 -11.16 5.33
N ASN A 26 3.25 -12.02 4.88
CA ASN A 26 3.09 -13.42 4.51
C ASN A 26 2.28 -13.78 3.26
N VAL A 27 1.87 -12.83 2.43
CA VAL A 27 1.38 -13.14 1.09
C VAL A 27 2.03 -12.19 0.10
N GLU A 28 2.66 -12.73 -0.93
CA GLU A 28 3.35 -11.99 -1.99
C GLU A 28 2.41 -11.08 -2.82
N ASP A 29 1.10 -11.08 -2.53
CA ASP A 29 0.05 -10.43 -3.32
C ASP A 29 -0.61 -9.19 -2.67
N HIS A 30 -0.36 -8.88 -1.40
CA HIS A 30 -1.09 -7.85 -0.63
C HIS A 30 -0.18 -6.93 0.18
N SER A 31 0.74 -6.23 -0.50
CA SER A 31 1.43 -5.12 0.16
C SER A 31 0.42 -4.00 0.49
N ASP A 32 0.38 -3.61 1.76
CA ASP A 32 -0.48 -2.54 2.27
C ASP A 32 0.33 -1.62 3.20
N GLN A 33 -0.24 -0.48 3.55
CA GLN A 33 0.41 0.48 4.44
C GLN A 33 -0.57 1.38 5.17
N GLY A 34 -0.07 2.02 6.23
CA GLY A 34 -0.76 3.07 6.95
C GLY A 34 -0.30 3.10 8.40
N VAL A 35 -1.23 3.31 9.33
CA VAL A 35 -0.90 3.50 10.74
C VAL A 35 -1.48 2.39 11.61
N SER A 36 -0.67 1.85 12.51
CA SER A 36 -1.16 1.05 13.64
C SER A 36 -1.21 1.91 14.90
N ILE A 37 -2.27 1.70 15.68
CA ILE A 37 -2.47 2.30 17.00
C ILE A 37 -2.58 1.13 17.98
N ASP A 38 -1.54 0.95 18.80
CA ASP A 38 -1.54 -0.05 19.86
C ASP A 38 -1.97 0.58 21.19
N VAL A 39 -2.77 -0.15 21.97
CA VAL A 39 -3.00 0.13 23.39
C VAL A 39 -2.18 -0.87 24.18
N ALA A 40 -1.22 -0.41 24.97
CA ALA A 40 -0.29 -1.22 25.72
C ALA A 40 -0.32 -0.88 27.22
N ALA A 41 0.12 -1.81 28.05
CA ALA A 41 0.41 -1.58 29.46
C ALA A 41 1.58 -2.47 29.91
N ASP A 42 2.08 -2.23 31.11
CA ASP A 42 2.96 -3.18 31.79
C ASP A 42 2.15 -4.40 32.23
N VAL A 43 2.54 -5.58 31.73
CA VAL A 43 2.04 -6.89 32.16
C VAL A 43 3.27 -7.69 32.54
N ASP A 44 3.39 -8.04 33.83
CA ASP A 44 4.52 -8.79 34.38
C ASP A 44 5.90 -8.20 34.07
N GLY A 45 6.04 -6.86 34.10
CA GLY A 45 7.28 -6.14 33.83
C GLY A 45 7.61 -5.97 32.35
N LYS A 46 6.68 -6.31 31.47
CA LYS A 46 6.82 -6.18 30.01
C LYS A 46 5.74 -5.26 29.45
N GLN A 47 6.14 -4.27 28.64
CA GLN A 47 5.20 -3.50 27.83
C GLN A 47 4.54 -4.43 26.80
N THR A 48 3.26 -4.72 27.01
CA THR A 48 2.49 -5.71 26.25
C THR A 48 1.37 -5.01 25.49
N ALA A 49 1.26 -5.27 24.18
CA ALA A 49 0.15 -4.78 23.38
C ALA A 49 -1.15 -5.52 23.75
N LEU A 50 -2.09 -4.80 24.34
CA LEU A 50 -3.38 -5.31 24.80
C LEU A 50 -4.42 -5.28 23.67
N LEU A 51 -4.38 -4.23 22.85
CA LEU A 51 -5.20 -4.05 21.65
C LEU A 51 -4.32 -3.49 20.52
N ARG A 52 -4.64 -3.84 19.28
CA ARG A 52 -4.04 -3.25 18.08
C ARG A 52 -5.11 -2.83 17.10
N PHE A 53 -5.03 -1.61 16.58
CA PHE A 53 -5.91 -1.10 15.52
C PHE A 53 -5.07 -0.81 14.28
N ASN A 54 -5.35 -1.50 13.19
CA ASN A 54 -4.70 -1.36 11.89
C ASN A 54 -5.54 -0.41 11.02
N CYS A 55 -5.07 0.82 10.87
CA CYS A 55 -5.67 1.85 10.05
C CYS A 55 -4.92 1.95 8.71
N PHE A 56 -4.94 0.87 7.94
CA PHE A 56 -4.28 0.78 6.63
C PHE A 56 -5.21 1.15 5.47
N ASP A 57 -4.64 1.30 4.28
CA ASP A 57 -5.39 1.67 3.09
C ASP A 57 -6.45 0.60 2.74
N LEU A 58 -6.08 -0.68 2.84
CA LEU A 58 -6.95 -1.84 2.55
C LEU A 58 -7.36 -2.59 3.82
N GLU A 59 -6.39 -3.05 4.62
CA GLU A 59 -6.58 -3.98 5.74
C GLU A 59 -6.98 -3.25 7.03
N ARG A 60 -8.19 -2.69 7.03
CA ARG A 60 -8.78 -2.00 8.19
C ARG A 60 -9.27 -3.02 9.19
N SER A 61 -8.56 -3.18 10.30
CA SER A 61 -8.79 -4.25 11.27
C SER A 61 -8.40 -3.86 12.69
N TYR A 62 -8.82 -4.65 13.67
CA TYR A 62 -8.35 -4.53 15.03
C TYR A 62 -8.24 -5.92 15.69
N VAL A 63 -7.37 -6.03 16.69
CA VAL A 63 -7.04 -7.28 17.37
C VAL A 63 -7.16 -7.09 18.87
N TYR A 64 -7.92 -7.98 19.52
CA TYR A 64 -7.93 -8.11 20.98
C TYR A 64 -6.82 -9.05 21.42
N GLY A 65 -5.99 -8.63 22.38
CA GLY A 65 -4.92 -9.44 22.94
C GLY A 65 -3.95 -10.00 21.87
N PRO A 66 -3.32 -9.16 21.02
CA PRO A 66 -2.37 -9.63 20.01
C PRO A 66 -1.16 -10.35 20.61
N GLU A 67 -0.91 -10.19 21.91
CA GLU A 67 0.12 -10.90 22.68
C GLU A 67 -0.46 -11.79 23.80
N ASN A 68 -1.77 -12.06 23.79
CA ASN A 68 -2.41 -12.94 24.76
C ASN A 68 -2.50 -14.37 24.18
N PRO A 69 -1.74 -15.35 24.71
CA PRO A 69 -1.72 -16.72 24.19
C PRO A 69 -3.04 -17.47 24.41
N GLU A 70 -3.84 -17.05 25.39
CA GLU A 70 -5.14 -17.66 25.71
C GLU A 70 -6.26 -17.19 24.76
N LEU A 71 -6.00 -16.13 23.99
CA LEU A 71 -6.94 -15.63 22.99
C LEU A 71 -6.50 -16.05 21.60
N THR A 72 -7.40 -16.71 20.88
CA THR A 72 -7.20 -17.02 19.46
C THR A 72 -8.52 -16.85 18.71
N THR A 73 -8.43 -16.56 17.41
CA THR A 73 -9.61 -16.52 16.55
C THR A 73 -9.95 -17.94 16.12
N ALA A 74 -11.06 -18.50 16.62
CA ALA A 74 -11.50 -19.85 16.29
C ALA A 74 -11.63 -20.05 14.77
N GLY A 75 -11.05 -21.14 14.24
CA GLY A 75 -11.13 -21.49 12.83
C GLY A 75 -10.24 -20.68 11.88
N ARG A 76 -9.37 -19.80 12.39
CA ARG A 76 -8.43 -19.06 11.54
C ARG A 76 -7.33 -19.97 11.00
N VAL A 77 -7.32 -20.17 9.68
CA VAL A 77 -6.21 -20.82 8.96
C VAL A 77 -4.99 -19.88 9.01
N GLY A 78 -3.84 -20.41 9.43
CA GLY A 78 -2.58 -19.65 9.52
C GLY A 78 -2.10 -19.31 10.95
N GLY A 79 -2.90 -19.60 11.99
CA GLY A 79 -2.50 -19.36 13.39
C GLY A 79 -2.31 -17.88 13.76
N GLY A 80 -2.00 -17.61 15.02
CA GLY A 80 -1.78 -16.26 15.57
C GLY A 80 -2.57 -16.00 16.85
N MET A 81 -1.96 -15.27 17.78
CA MET A 81 -2.58 -14.83 19.03
C MET A 81 -3.59 -13.69 18.77
N GLY A 82 -4.58 -13.62 19.64
CA GLY A 82 -5.62 -12.61 19.64
C GLY A 82 -6.88 -12.93 18.84
N VAL A 83 -7.92 -12.14 19.11
CA VAL A 83 -9.19 -12.15 18.37
C VAL A 83 -9.16 -11.04 17.32
N HIS A 84 -9.12 -11.43 16.05
CA HIS A 84 -9.08 -10.51 14.91
C HIS A 84 -10.50 -10.08 14.50
N CYS A 85 -10.67 -8.79 14.25
CA CYS A 85 -11.91 -8.18 13.81
C CYS A 85 -11.64 -7.23 12.65
N ARG A 86 -12.64 -7.03 11.79
CA ARG A 86 -12.58 -6.11 10.64
C ARG A 86 -13.34 -4.83 10.96
N MET A 87 -12.88 -3.72 10.40
CA MET A 87 -13.66 -2.50 10.32
C MET A 87 -14.31 -2.46 8.95
N ASP A 88 -15.61 -2.17 8.88
CA ASP A 88 -16.31 -2.00 7.61
C ASP A 88 -16.09 -0.56 7.12
N PRO A 89 -15.36 -0.36 6.00
CA PRO A 89 -15.07 0.98 5.50
C PRO A 89 -16.32 1.79 5.13
N ILE A 90 -17.47 1.15 4.90
CA ILE A 90 -18.72 1.81 4.54
C ILE A 90 -19.45 2.30 5.80
N THR A 91 -19.59 1.46 6.82
CA THR A 91 -20.39 1.78 8.02
C THR A 91 -19.55 2.41 9.14
N ASP A 92 -18.28 2.04 9.27
CA ASP A 92 -17.38 2.57 10.31
C ASP A 92 -16.66 3.88 9.88
N GLY A 93 -16.54 4.08 8.56
CA GLY A 93 -15.94 5.27 7.95
C GLY A 93 -14.40 5.30 8.03
N ASN A 94 -13.84 6.45 8.40
CA ASN A 94 -12.39 6.61 8.53
C ASN A 94 -11.85 5.78 9.72
N PRO A 95 -10.85 4.88 9.51
CA PRO A 95 -10.41 3.93 10.54
C PRO A 95 -9.72 4.59 11.75
N ILE A 96 -8.98 5.69 11.53
CA ILE A 96 -8.38 6.45 12.64
C ILE A 96 -9.50 7.07 13.48
N GLY A 97 -10.42 7.81 12.84
CA GLY A 97 -11.53 8.45 13.55
C GLY A 97 -12.43 7.44 14.28
N TRP A 98 -12.69 6.28 13.67
CA TRP A 98 -13.42 5.20 14.31
C TRP A 98 -12.68 4.67 15.53
N THR A 99 -11.39 4.39 15.41
CA THR A 99 -10.55 3.89 16.51
C THR A 99 -10.60 4.83 17.70
N ILE A 100 -10.40 6.13 17.48
CA ILE A 100 -10.40 7.14 18.55
C ILE A 100 -11.75 7.24 19.25
N ARG A 101 -12.86 7.27 18.49
CA ARG A 101 -14.22 7.25 19.06
C ARG A 101 -14.49 5.97 19.87
N THR A 102 -14.09 4.82 19.34
CA THR A 102 -14.28 3.52 20.00
C THR A 102 -13.48 3.44 21.30
N LEU A 103 -12.21 3.86 21.30
CA LEU A 103 -11.38 3.91 22.50
C LEU A 103 -11.99 4.82 23.57
N GLY A 104 -12.46 6.02 23.20
CA GLY A 104 -13.08 6.95 24.15
C GLY A 104 -14.39 6.46 24.79
N GLN A 105 -15.04 5.44 24.21
CA GLN A 105 -16.35 4.95 24.66
C GLN A 105 -16.32 3.54 25.23
N LYS A 106 -15.47 2.66 24.70
CA LYS A 106 -15.54 1.21 24.91
C LYS A 106 -14.25 0.58 25.43
N LEU A 107 -13.18 1.36 25.61
CA LEU A 107 -11.86 0.82 25.96
C LEU A 107 -11.87 -0.16 27.15
N PRO A 108 -12.49 0.12 28.32
CA PRO A 108 -12.51 -0.86 29.42
C PRO A 108 -13.14 -2.20 29.02
N LYS A 109 -14.27 -2.18 28.30
CA LYS A 109 -14.92 -3.40 27.81
C LYS A 109 -14.06 -4.15 26.79
N MET A 110 -13.29 -3.41 25.98
CA MET A 110 -12.38 -4.02 25.03
C MET A 110 -11.19 -4.68 25.73
N LEU A 111 -10.65 -4.05 26.78
CA LEU A 111 -9.57 -4.62 27.59
C LEU A 111 -10.01 -5.88 28.34
N GLU A 112 -11.22 -5.89 28.90
CA GLU A 112 -11.82 -7.08 29.50
C GLU A 112 -11.94 -8.23 28.48
N ARG A 113 -12.47 -7.93 27.28
CA ARG A 113 -12.53 -8.91 26.18
C ARG A 113 -11.16 -9.40 25.73
N ALA A 114 -10.13 -8.56 25.84
CA ALA A 114 -8.75 -8.92 25.56
C ALA A 114 -8.07 -9.74 26.69
N GLY A 115 -8.80 -10.04 27.77
CA GLY A 115 -8.31 -10.85 28.89
C GLY A 115 -7.57 -10.06 29.96
N TYR A 116 -7.65 -8.73 29.97
CA TYR A 116 -6.92 -7.85 30.88
C TYR A 116 -7.89 -7.13 31.83
N LYS A 117 -8.61 -7.89 32.66
CA LYS A 117 -9.69 -7.38 33.50
C LYS A 117 -9.17 -6.38 34.56
N GLU A 118 -8.06 -6.67 35.19
CA GLU A 118 -7.46 -5.83 36.24
C GLU A 118 -7.03 -4.47 35.66
N ILE A 119 -6.45 -4.46 34.46
CA ILE A 119 -6.09 -3.23 33.74
C ILE A 119 -7.34 -2.46 33.31
N ALA A 120 -8.40 -3.16 32.89
CA ALA A 120 -9.68 -2.54 32.54
C ALA A 120 -10.31 -1.82 33.74
N GLU A 121 -10.29 -2.44 34.93
CA GLU A 121 -10.78 -1.84 36.18
C GLU A 121 -9.93 -0.64 36.62
N ALA A 122 -8.60 -0.70 36.39
CA ALA A 122 -7.68 0.38 36.68
C ALA A 122 -7.68 1.53 35.64
N THR A 123 -8.46 1.42 34.56
CA THR A 123 -8.46 2.41 33.48
C THR A 123 -9.23 3.68 33.86
N ASP A 124 -8.52 4.81 33.94
CA ASP A 124 -9.16 6.13 33.99
C ASP A 124 -9.59 6.56 32.58
N LEU A 125 -10.87 6.35 32.27
CA LEU A 125 -11.42 6.70 30.95
C LEU A 125 -11.47 8.22 30.71
N SER A 126 -11.45 9.06 31.75
CA SER A 126 -11.35 10.52 31.60
C SER A 126 -9.95 10.89 31.11
N ALA A 127 -8.90 10.41 31.79
CA ALA A 127 -7.52 10.63 31.38
C ALA A 127 -7.23 10.08 29.97
N VAL A 128 -7.83 8.93 29.61
CA VAL A 128 -7.77 8.41 28.24
C VAL A 128 -8.40 9.39 27.25
N ARG A 129 -9.57 9.94 27.54
CA ARG A 129 -10.24 10.90 26.64
C ARG A 129 -9.43 12.18 26.47
N ASP A 130 -8.70 12.60 27.50
CA ASP A 130 -7.86 13.79 27.45
C ASP A 130 -6.66 13.60 26.49
N VAL A 131 -6.09 12.39 26.41
CA VAL A 131 -4.92 12.12 25.54
C VAL A 131 -5.29 11.74 24.10
N LEU A 132 -6.49 11.20 23.87
CA LEU A 132 -6.93 10.72 22.56
C LEU A 132 -6.86 11.76 21.41
N PRO A 133 -7.13 13.06 21.61
CA PRO A 133 -6.96 14.08 20.56
C PRO A 133 -5.51 14.17 20.05
N GLU A 134 -4.51 14.05 20.92
CA GLU A 134 -3.10 14.07 20.53
C GLU A 134 -2.71 12.80 19.76
N VAL A 135 -3.21 11.64 20.22
CA VAL A 135 -3.07 10.36 19.50
C VAL A 135 -3.66 10.46 18.10
N GLU A 136 -4.86 11.04 17.97
CA GLU A 136 -5.53 11.24 16.68
C GLU A 136 -4.73 12.15 15.75
N ALA A 137 -4.33 13.32 16.24
CA ALA A 137 -3.58 14.29 15.46
C ALA A 137 -2.27 13.67 14.92
N TYR A 138 -1.53 12.99 15.80
CA TYR A 138 -0.28 12.35 15.40
C TYR A 138 -0.51 11.16 14.45
N ALA A 139 -1.57 10.36 14.65
CA ALA A 139 -1.90 9.27 13.75
C ALA A 139 -2.28 9.77 12.35
N ARG A 140 -3.06 10.86 12.25
CA ARG A 140 -3.42 11.48 10.97
C ARG A 140 -2.22 12.05 10.26
N GLU A 141 -1.36 12.78 10.98
CA GLU A 141 -0.12 13.33 10.45
C GLU A 141 0.78 12.19 9.93
N THR A 142 1.02 11.17 10.77
CA THR A 142 1.85 10.01 10.42
C THR A 142 1.29 9.26 9.20
N PHE A 143 -0.03 9.11 9.10
CA PHE A 143 -0.69 8.44 7.98
C PHE A 143 -0.47 9.16 6.65
N ILE A 144 -0.26 10.48 6.67
CA ILE A 144 -0.04 11.29 5.46
C ILE A 144 1.45 11.42 5.17
N SER A 145 2.25 11.83 6.16
CA SER A 145 3.66 12.21 5.97
C SER A 145 4.63 11.05 5.87
N LYS A 146 4.26 9.85 6.34
CA LYS A 146 5.14 8.66 6.28
C LYS A 146 4.74 7.65 5.21
N ARG A 147 3.80 8.01 4.32
CA ARG A 147 3.38 7.13 3.23
C ARG A 147 4.57 6.76 2.35
N ASN A 148 4.70 5.48 2.10
CA ASN A 148 5.65 4.97 1.13
C ASN A 148 5.08 5.13 -0.28
N THR A 149 5.63 6.08 -1.01
CA THR A 149 5.38 6.28 -2.43
C THR A 149 6.67 6.06 -3.21
N VAL A 150 6.54 5.72 -4.49
CA VAL A 150 7.68 5.59 -5.39
C VAL A 150 7.44 6.43 -6.63
N LYS A 151 8.48 7.13 -7.08
CA LYS A 151 8.48 7.91 -8.30
C LYS A 151 9.45 7.28 -9.30
N HIS A 152 8.90 6.66 -10.33
CA HIS A 152 9.68 6.16 -11.45
C HIS A 152 9.93 7.26 -12.50
N ASN A 153 10.87 6.99 -13.42
CA ASN A 153 10.99 7.78 -14.63
C ASN A 153 9.78 7.53 -15.52
N ARG A 154 9.44 8.49 -16.36
CA ARG A 154 8.36 8.33 -17.34
C ARG A 154 8.67 7.36 -18.48
N GLY A 155 9.91 6.83 -18.56
CA GLY A 155 10.41 6.05 -19.68
C GLY A 155 10.99 6.87 -20.83
N THR A 156 11.64 6.17 -21.77
CA THR A 156 12.30 6.76 -22.95
C THR A 156 11.38 6.87 -24.15
N ASP A 157 10.41 5.95 -24.26
CA ASP A 157 9.51 5.84 -25.40
C ASP A 157 8.08 6.11 -24.89
N ILE A 158 7.47 7.21 -25.35
CA ILE A 158 6.17 7.69 -24.88
C ILE A 158 5.11 7.57 -25.98
N PHE A 159 3.95 7.02 -25.62
CA PHE A 159 2.78 6.89 -26.49
C PHE A 159 1.60 7.64 -25.85
N GLU A 160 1.14 8.72 -26.47
CA GLU A 160 -0.02 9.48 -25.98
C GLU A 160 -1.34 8.82 -26.38
N ALA A 161 -2.26 8.68 -25.43
CA ALA A 161 -3.57 8.03 -25.63
C ALA A 161 -4.68 8.80 -24.89
N GLY A 162 -5.02 9.99 -25.41
CA GLY A 162 -6.06 10.82 -24.81
C GLY A 162 -5.60 11.51 -23.52
N ASN A 163 -6.27 11.22 -22.41
CA ASN A 163 -5.94 11.78 -21.09
C ASN A 163 -4.81 11.03 -20.36
N ILE A 164 -4.32 9.92 -20.92
CA ILE A 164 -3.19 9.16 -20.40
C ILE A 164 -2.05 9.04 -21.42
N ARG A 165 -0.89 8.59 -20.94
CA ARG A 165 0.27 8.24 -21.76
C ARG A 165 0.84 6.92 -21.26
N PHE A 166 1.37 6.12 -22.18
CA PHE A 166 2.17 4.96 -21.86
C PHE A 166 3.65 5.31 -22.02
N GLY A 167 4.45 4.96 -21.03
CA GLY A 167 5.91 5.10 -21.08
C GLY A 167 6.59 3.74 -20.99
N LEU A 168 7.58 3.49 -21.84
CA LEU A 168 8.39 2.28 -21.76
C LEU A 168 9.79 2.61 -21.23
N GLU A 169 10.27 1.83 -20.26
CA GLU A 169 11.59 2.00 -19.66
C GLU A 169 12.27 0.66 -19.43
N MET A 170 13.50 0.50 -19.89
CA MET A 170 14.35 -0.61 -19.43
C MET A 170 15.00 -0.25 -18.10
N ARG A 171 14.77 -1.08 -17.08
CA ARG A 171 15.25 -0.84 -15.71
C ARG A 171 16.12 -1.99 -15.20
N ARG A 172 17.15 -1.63 -14.43
CA ARG A 172 17.89 -2.56 -13.57
C ARG A 172 17.99 -2.05 -12.14
N GLN A 173 17.62 -2.90 -11.18
CA GLN A 173 17.66 -2.65 -9.76
C GLN A 173 19.04 -2.96 -9.16
N LYS A 174 19.31 -2.44 -7.95
CA LYS A 174 20.59 -2.62 -7.24
C LYS A 174 20.88 -4.07 -6.88
N ASN A 175 19.84 -4.86 -6.64
CA ASN A 175 19.94 -6.30 -6.34
C ASN A 175 20.22 -7.14 -7.60
N GLY A 176 20.35 -6.50 -8.77
CA GLY A 176 20.63 -7.15 -10.02
C GLY A 176 19.40 -7.33 -10.90
N ASP A 177 18.18 -7.46 -10.32
CA ASP A 177 16.88 -7.67 -11.00
C ASP A 177 16.50 -6.50 -11.92
N GLY A 178 15.47 -6.64 -12.76
CA GLY A 178 15.05 -5.60 -13.68
C GLY A 178 14.25 -6.15 -14.86
N GLY A 179 14.10 -5.35 -15.90
CA GLY A 179 13.28 -5.69 -17.06
C GLY A 179 12.62 -4.46 -17.66
N LEU A 180 11.65 -4.71 -18.55
CA LEU A 180 10.83 -3.66 -19.10
C LEU A 180 9.80 -3.20 -18.06
N ALA A 181 9.76 -1.91 -17.79
CA ALA A 181 8.67 -1.25 -17.10
C ALA A 181 7.75 -0.57 -18.11
N LEU A 182 6.44 -0.79 -17.96
CA LEU A 182 5.40 -0.09 -18.68
C LEU A 182 4.66 0.82 -17.69
N HIS A 183 4.84 2.11 -17.86
CA HIS A 183 4.29 3.18 -17.04
C HIS A 183 3.00 3.70 -17.64
N VAL A 184 1.98 3.92 -16.82
CA VAL A 184 0.76 4.64 -17.21
C VAL A 184 0.75 5.97 -16.47
N LEU A 185 0.80 7.05 -17.25
CA LEU A 185 0.98 8.40 -16.77
C LEU A 185 -0.26 9.24 -17.07
N ALA A 186 -0.63 10.14 -16.15
CA ALA A 186 -1.70 11.10 -16.34
C ALA A 186 -1.32 12.45 -15.72
N ASP A 187 -1.94 13.53 -16.18
CA ASP A 187 -1.78 14.85 -15.54
C ASP A 187 -2.72 14.91 -14.32
N VAL A 188 -2.13 15.06 -13.13
CA VAL A 188 -2.84 15.19 -11.85
C VAL A 188 -2.64 16.60 -11.30
N GLY A 189 -3.72 17.21 -10.80
CA GLY A 189 -3.67 18.54 -10.20
C GLY A 189 -3.59 19.67 -11.24
N GLY A 190 -4.58 19.81 -12.13
CA GLY A 190 -4.69 20.94 -13.07
C GLY A 190 -4.73 20.50 -14.53
N SER A 191 -4.40 21.39 -15.47
CA SER A 191 -4.39 21.09 -16.92
C SER A 191 -3.00 21.30 -17.52
N LYS A 192 -2.61 20.45 -18.49
CA LYS A 192 -1.28 20.47 -19.15
C LYS A 192 -0.76 21.90 -19.38
N GLY A 193 0.45 22.17 -18.89
CA GLY A 193 1.11 23.47 -19.01
C GLY A 193 0.76 24.51 -17.93
N LYS A 194 -0.07 24.17 -16.94
CA LYS A 194 -0.21 24.99 -15.72
C LYS A 194 0.88 24.64 -14.71
N THR A 195 1.26 25.63 -13.90
CA THR A 195 2.36 25.52 -12.92
C THR A 195 2.11 24.53 -11.79
N TYR A 196 0.87 24.07 -11.61
CA TYR A 196 0.47 23.15 -10.54
C TYR A 196 0.20 21.73 -11.05
N VAL A 197 0.36 21.47 -12.35
CA VAL A 197 0.18 20.12 -12.93
C VAL A 197 1.39 19.25 -12.70
N GLU A 198 1.13 18.08 -12.13
CA GLU A 198 2.12 17.01 -12.05
C GLU A 198 1.78 15.91 -13.06
N GLU A 199 2.74 15.56 -13.91
CA GLU A 199 2.67 14.28 -14.63
C GLU A 199 2.93 13.15 -13.62
N THR A 200 1.88 12.42 -13.31
CA THR A 200 1.84 11.40 -12.26
C THR A 200 1.68 10.01 -12.86
N GLU A 201 2.50 9.09 -12.38
CA GLU A 201 2.34 7.67 -12.67
C GLU A 201 1.18 7.10 -11.85
N VAL A 202 0.13 6.71 -12.57
CA VAL A 202 -1.12 6.20 -11.98
C VAL A 202 -1.13 4.67 -11.88
N LEU A 203 -0.33 4.00 -12.71
CA LEU A 203 -0.14 2.55 -12.71
C LEU A 203 1.25 2.25 -13.30
N ALA A 204 1.94 1.23 -12.80
CA ALA A 204 3.18 0.74 -13.39
C ALA A 204 3.18 -0.79 -13.44
N PHE A 205 3.65 -1.36 -14.55
CA PHE A 205 3.85 -2.79 -14.74
C PHE A 205 5.35 -3.04 -14.89
N ASP A 206 5.98 -3.54 -13.85
CA ASP A 206 7.39 -3.90 -13.83
C ASP A 206 7.51 -5.37 -14.24
N CYS A 207 7.65 -5.60 -15.55
CA CYS A 207 7.81 -6.92 -16.19
C CYS A 207 9.23 -7.44 -15.99
N PHE A 208 9.59 -7.63 -14.72
CA PHE A 208 10.95 -7.97 -14.32
C PHE A 208 11.20 -9.48 -14.36
N TRP A 209 12.46 -9.88 -14.56
CA TRP A 209 12.75 -11.29 -14.79
C TRP A 209 12.75 -12.14 -13.52
N ASN A 210 13.03 -11.57 -12.33
CA ASN A 210 12.93 -12.30 -11.06
C ASN A 210 11.68 -11.93 -10.27
N ASN A 211 11.44 -10.64 -10.02
CA ASN A 211 10.32 -10.18 -9.22
C ASN A 211 9.37 -9.35 -10.08
N ALA A 212 8.69 -10.00 -11.01
CA ALA A 212 7.70 -9.35 -11.86
C ALA A 212 6.49 -8.90 -11.03
N HIS A 213 6.04 -7.66 -11.19
CA HIS A 213 4.96 -7.08 -10.38
C HIS A 213 4.32 -5.87 -11.04
N TYR A 214 3.24 -5.39 -10.45
CA TYR A 214 2.65 -4.11 -10.84
C TYR A 214 2.22 -3.29 -9.62
N HIS A 215 2.16 -1.97 -9.80
CA HIS A 215 1.86 -0.97 -8.77
C HIS A 215 0.56 -0.23 -9.10
N TYR A 216 -0.44 -0.29 -8.20
CA TYR A 216 -1.55 0.65 -8.21
C TYR A 216 -1.13 1.98 -7.58
N GLY A 217 -1.18 3.06 -8.37
CA GLY A 217 -0.92 4.42 -7.90
C GLY A 217 0.40 4.51 -7.15
N PRO A 218 1.56 4.28 -7.79
CA PRO A 218 2.88 4.34 -7.14
C PRO A 218 3.13 5.68 -6.41
N ARG A 219 2.51 6.77 -6.90
CA ARG A 219 2.51 8.10 -6.24
C ARG A 219 1.33 8.38 -5.29
N ASN A 220 0.50 7.40 -4.99
CA ASN A 220 -0.66 7.53 -4.09
C ASN A 220 -0.62 6.50 -2.95
N LYS A 221 -0.97 5.24 -3.26
CA LYS A 221 -0.99 4.13 -2.31
C LYS A 221 0.14 3.13 -2.50
N ASN A 222 0.77 3.16 -3.66
CA ASN A 222 1.88 2.29 -4.01
C ASN A 222 1.61 0.82 -3.68
N HIS A 223 0.36 0.38 -3.92
CA HIS A 223 -0.04 -0.99 -3.65
C HIS A 223 0.57 -1.88 -4.73
N ARG A 224 1.51 -2.71 -4.32
CA ARG A 224 2.21 -3.64 -5.19
C ARG A 224 1.58 -5.02 -5.11
N THR A 225 1.37 -5.62 -6.27
CA THR A 225 0.99 -7.02 -6.41
C THR A 225 2.07 -7.72 -7.22
N ASN A 226 2.79 -8.66 -6.59
CA ASN A 226 3.73 -9.51 -7.31
C ASN A 226 2.97 -10.56 -8.12
N TRP A 227 3.53 -10.95 -9.26
CA TRP A 227 2.98 -12.02 -10.07
C TRP A 227 3.54 -13.37 -9.63
N ASP A 228 2.66 -14.36 -9.52
CA ASP A 228 3.05 -15.76 -9.44
C ASP A 228 3.44 -16.24 -10.83
N MET A 229 4.75 -16.33 -11.06
CA MET A 229 5.34 -16.77 -12.33
C MET A 229 5.12 -18.27 -12.61
N THR A 230 4.45 -19.00 -11.71
CA THR A 230 3.93 -20.36 -11.98
C THR A 230 2.61 -20.32 -12.75
N VAL A 231 1.83 -19.25 -12.59
CA VAL A 231 0.51 -19.05 -13.22
C VAL A 231 0.58 -18.09 -14.40
N ILE A 232 1.50 -17.13 -14.35
CA ILE A 232 1.71 -16.12 -15.39
C ILE A 232 2.98 -16.49 -16.15
N ASP A 233 2.83 -17.03 -17.36
CA ASP A 233 3.94 -17.50 -18.20
C ASP A 233 4.86 -16.34 -18.62
N ASP A 234 4.28 -15.21 -19.05
CA ASP A 234 5.01 -14.00 -19.39
C ASP A 234 4.31 -12.74 -18.86
N PRO A 235 5.02 -11.89 -18.09
CA PRO A 235 4.44 -10.71 -17.46
C PRO A 235 4.07 -9.61 -18.47
N LEU A 236 4.79 -9.50 -19.58
CA LEU A 236 4.51 -8.52 -20.62
C LEU A 236 3.30 -8.93 -21.45
N GLU A 237 3.19 -10.21 -21.80
CA GLU A 237 2.00 -10.76 -22.46
C GLU A 237 0.76 -10.53 -21.59
N TRP A 238 0.83 -10.87 -20.30
CA TRP A 238 -0.26 -10.64 -19.35
C TRP A 238 -0.64 -9.16 -19.27
N THR A 239 0.35 -8.27 -19.24
CA THR A 239 0.13 -6.80 -19.21
C THR A 239 -0.67 -6.35 -20.41
N PHE A 240 -0.29 -6.76 -21.63
CA PHE A 240 -1.04 -6.41 -22.83
C PHE A 240 -2.41 -7.06 -22.88
N GLU A 241 -2.57 -8.28 -22.38
CA GLU A 241 -3.88 -8.92 -22.25
C GLU A 241 -4.83 -8.07 -21.39
N GLN A 242 -4.37 -7.50 -20.28
CA GLN A 242 -5.22 -6.64 -19.43
C GLN A 242 -5.65 -5.35 -20.13
N ILE A 243 -4.75 -4.76 -20.92
CA ILE A 243 -5.04 -3.55 -21.71
C ILE A 243 -6.05 -3.88 -22.82
N GLU A 244 -5.83 -4.97 -23.55
CA GLU A 244 -6.70 -5.46 -24.63
C GLU A 244 -8.10 -5.82 -24.12
N ASN A 245 -8.18 -6.43 -22.92
CA ASN A 245 -9.42 -6.76 -22.23
C ASN A 245 -10.06 -5.58 -21.47
N ARG A 246 -9.63 -4.35 -21.75
CA ARG A 246 -10.18 -3.09 -21.22
C ARG A 246 -10.20 -3.00 -19.69
N LYS A 247 -9.22 -3.61 -19.01
CA LYS A 247 -9.11 -3.57 -17.53
C LYS A 247 -8.51 -2.28 -17.00
N LEU A 248 -7.83 -1.50 -17.85
CA LEU A 248 -7.09 -0.32 -17.44
C LEU A 248 -7.94 0.70 -16.66
N GLY A 249 -9.20 0.95 -17.06
CA GLY A 249 -10.10 1.86 -16.34
C GLY A 249 -10.34 1.45 -14.88
N ALA A 250 -10.72 0.18 -14.66
CA ALA A 250 -10.93 -0.36 -13.31
C ALA A 250 -9.64 -0.35 -12.48
N MET A 251 -8.49 -0.59 -13.12
CA MET A 251 -7.20 -0.53 -12.45
C MET A 251 -6.82 0.89 -12.01
N ILE A 252 -7.05 1.90 -12.87
CA ILE A 252 -6.81 3.32 -12.56
C ILE A 252 -7.76 3.81 -11.47
N GLU A 253 -9.02 3.38 -11.49
CA GLU A 253 -9.98 3.65 -10.41
C GLU A 253 -9.50 3.07 -9.07
N ARG A 254 -9.06 1.81 -9.07
CA ARG A 254 -8.47 1.15 -7.90
C ARG A 254 -7.21 1.85 -7.40
N ALA A 255 -6.39 2.40 -8.29
CA ALA A 255 -5.23 3.23 -7.97
C ALA A 255 -5.58 4.58 -7.31
N GLY A 256 -6.88 4.93 -7.25
CA GLY A 256 -7.38 6.13 -6.61
C GLY A 256 -7.58 7.31 -7.55
N TYR A 257 -7.68 7.07 -8.86
CA TYR A 257 -7.85 8.11 -9.88
C TYR A 257 -9.16 7.94 -10.69
N PRO A 258 -10.35 7.95 -10.04
CA PRO A 258 -11.62 7.69 -10.71
C PRO A 258 -11.94 8.70 -11.83
N GLY A 259 -11.51 9.97 -11.70
CA GLY A 259 -11.68 10.97 -12.76
C GLY A 259 -10.87 10.65 -14.02
N ILE A 260 -9.63 10.21 -13.86
CA ILE A 260 -8.79 9.77 -14.99
C ILE A 260 -9.37 8.51 -15.64
N ALA A 261 -9.88 7.57 -14.83
CA ALA A 261 -10.52 6.36 -15.33
C ALA A 261 -11.79 6.65 -16.15
N ALA A 262 -12.61 7.61 -15.71
CA ALA A 262 -13.84 8.00 -16.39
C ALA A 262 -13.59 8.64 -17.76
N ASP A 263 -12.45 9.34 -17.92
CA ASP A 263 -12.11 10.09 -19.13
C ASP A 263 -11.23 9.31 -20.13
N LEU A 264 -11.04 8.00 -19.93
CA LEU A 264 -10.24 7.18 -20.85
C LEU A 264 -10.84 7.14 -22.27
N ASP A 265 -10.01 7.51 -23.24
CA ASP A 265 -10.35 7.41 -24.66
C ASP A 265 -9.95 6.04 -25.22
N LEU A 266 -10.88 5.10 -25.19
CA LEU A 266 -10.65 3.71 -25.61
C LEU A 266 -10.27 3.58 -27.09
N GLU A 267 -10.72 4.50 -27.95
CA GLU A 267 -10.38 4.50 -29.38
C GLU A 267 -8.93 4.91 -29.58
N LYS A 268 -8.46 5.94 -28.87
CA LYS A 268 -7.04 6.34 -28.91
C LYS A 268 -6.12 5.28 -28.32
N ILE A 269 -6.53 4.63 -27.23
CA ILE A 269 -5.76 3.50 -26.67
C ILE A 269 -5.66 2.39 -27.71
N ALA A 270 -6.76 1.98 -28.33
CA ALA A 270 -6.77 0.95 -29.35
C ALA A 270 -5.90 1.33 -30.57
N ALA A 271 -5.89 2.61 -30.96
CA ALA A 271 -5.10 3.10 -32.09
C ALA A 271 -3.58 3.00 -31.86
N ILE A 272 -3.10 3.24 -30.64
CA ILE A 272 -1.66 3.19 -30.33
C ILE A 272 -1.18 1.80 -29.90
N LEU A 273 -2.10 0.93 -29.46
CA LEU A 273 -1.77 -0.35 -28.84
C LEU A 273 -0.88 -1.27 -29.72
N PRO A 274 -1.10 -1.40 -31.04
CA PRO A 274 -0.22 -2.20 -31.89
C PRO A 274 1.23 -1.70 -31.91
N ALA A 275 1.43 -0.37 -31.98
CA ALA A 275 2.76 0.23 -32.00
C ALA A 275 3.46 0.13 -30.64
N LEU A 276 2.72 0.39 -29.55
CA LEU A 276 3.19 0.23 -28.18
C LEU A 276 3.62 -1.22 -27.92
N LYS A 277 2.77 -2.19 -28.25
CA LYS A 277 3.05 -3.63 -28.07
C LYS A 277 4.28 -4.05 -28.84
N LYS A 278 4.35 -3.71 -30.13
CA LYS A 278 5.51 -4.02 -30.96
C LYS A 278 6.79 -3.47 -30.33
N ARG A 279 6.80 -2.20 -29.92
CA ARG A 279 7.99 -1.57 -29.34
C ARG A 279 8.40 -2.20 -28.01
N ALA A 280 7.43 -2.52 -27.16
CA ALA A 280 7.69 -3.19 -25.90
C ALA A 280 8.37 -4.55 -26.10
N PHE A 281 7.88 -5.38 -27.02
CA PHE A 281 8.51 -6.66 -27.34
C PHE A 281 9.89 -6.51 -27.99
N GLU A 282 10.08 -5.53 -28.89
CA GLU A 282 11.41 -5.23 -29.46
C GLU A 282 12.43 -4.88 -28.35
N MET A 283 12.03 -4.08 -27.35
CA MET A 283 12.88 -3.79 -26.19
C MET A 283 13.15 -5.05 -25.38
N TYR A 284 12.11 -5.85 -25.11
CA TYR A 284 12.18 -7.06 -24.31
C TYR A 284 13.15 -8.11 -24.91
N GLU A 285 13.05 -8.35 -26.22
CA GLU A 285 13.94 -9.21 -27.00
C GLU A 285 15.39 -8.68 -27.01
N GLU A 286 15.58 -7.36 -27.16
CA GLU A 286 16.90 -6.75 -27.10
C GLU A 286 17.54 -6.92 -25.70
N GLY A 287 16.73 -6.84 -24.64
CA GLY A 287 17.15 -7.13 -23.27
C GLY A 287 17.75 -8.53 -23.14
N GLU A 288 16.99 -9.53 -23.60
CA GLU A 288 17.40 -10.94 -23.59
C GLU A 288 18.64 -11.18 -24.42
N ARG A 289 18.70 -10.62 -25.63
CA ARG A 289 19.85 -10.74 -26.53
C ARG A 289 21.15 -10.20 -25.91
N LEU A 290 21.07 -9.10 -25.17
CA LEU A 290 22.25 -8.42 -24.62
C LEU A 290 22.71 -8.97 -23.27
N THR A 291 21.81 -9.53 -22.46
CA THR A 291 22.13 -9.88 -21.07
C THR A 291 21.86 -11.34 -20.70
N GLY A 292 21.20 -12.10 -21.59
CA GLY A 292 20.76 -13.46 -21.32
C GLY A 292 19.51 -13.54 -20.43
N HIS A 293 18.93 -12.39 -20.06
CA HIS A 293 17.66 -12.26 -19.37
C HIS A 293 16.91 -11.05 -19.93
N LYS A 294 15.61 -10.95 -19.74
CA LYS A 294 14.78 -9.95 -20.44
C LYS A 294 14.90 -8.50 -19.91
N GLY A 295 16.09 -8.08 -19.48
CA GLY A 295 16.27 -6.75 -18.89
C GLY A 295 17.60 -6.07 -19.15
N LEU A 296 17.51 -4.75 -19.24
CA LEU A 296 18.59 -3.79 -19.44
C LEU A 296 18.27 -2.57 -18.57
N PRO A 297 19.19 -1.61 -18.37
CA PRO A 297 20.60 -1.58 -18.78
C PRO A 297 21.51 -2.47 -17.92
N LEU A 298 22.79 -2.61 -18.27
CA LEU A 298 23.78 -3.33 -17.45
C LEU A 298 24.04 -2.62 -16.10
N GLU A 299 23.92 -1.30 -16.08
CA GLU A 299 24.08 -0.50 -14.87
C GLU A 299 22.74 -0.29 -14.15
N TYR A 300 22.81 0.11 -12.88
CA TYR A 300 21.62 0.41 -12.08
C TYR A 300 20.85 1.62 -12.63
N THR A 301 19.54 1.49 -12.79
CA THR A 301 18.61 2.58 -13.13
C THR A 301 18.06 3.20 -11.83
N PRO A 302 18.47 4.43 -11.46
CA PRO A 302 17.96 5.08 -10.27
C PRO A 302 16.48 5.46 -10.43
N ASN A 303 15.70 5.27 -9.36
CA ASN A 303 14.41 5.95 -9.26
C ASN A 303 14.65 7.46 -9.16
N MET A 304 13.71 8.27 -9.66
CA MET A 304 13.76 9.70 -9.34
C MET A 304 13.58 9.81 -7.83
N ALA A 305 14.50 10.49 -7.15
CA ALA A 305 14.35 10.76 -5.73
C ALA A 305 12.97 11.40 -5.53
N ALA A 306 12.19 10.86 -4.60
CA ALA A 306 11.10 11.64 -4.04
C ALA A 306 11.78 12.83 -3.34
N GLU A 307 11.61 14.03 -3.90
CA GLU A 307 11.90 15.26 -3.16
C GLU A 307 10.98 15.35 -1.94
#